data_AF-A0A3B1E4J0-F1
#
_entry.id   AF-A0A3B1E4J0-F1
#
_cell.length_a   1.000
_cell.length_b   1.000
_cell.length_c   1.000
_cell.angle_alpha   90.00
_cell.angle_beta   90.00
_cell.angle_gamma   90.00
#
_symmetry.space_group_name_H-M   'P 1'
#
loop_
_entity.id
_entity.type
_entity.pdbx_description
1 polymer ?
#
loop_
_entity_poly.entity_id
_entity_poly.type
_entity_poly.pdbx_seq_one_letter_code
_entity_poly.pdbx_strand_id
1 'polypeptide(L)'
;MKSFIIGAVAVLMSCSFVSGAPSTGSGNSKGIEKPKEYQLPKDPKAVVISLNFKGGYGPRRKSNSPTLSILANGTVLMPNNYGLSKDIKTEMSKLELQELLRFIIEENQFLKYDNAKVAAAKKKALQPKPGGMVSRLRVADAATTVIYLHAEGKEVEASEYALSMYAGGAFKEVKELQQLLAIQKRLQQVMKIATGGGIENVMKILKEANVHLKKKYPQAKPFTIKDFQSARVKADGSKYYSFNWFKRGPKGNSKANTYAHVRFQIPVKGDPKITVSAKLK
;
A
#
# COMPACT_ATOMS: atom_id res chain seq x y z
N MET A 1 -15.83 32.62 26.18
CA MET A 1 -15.39 31.27 25.73
C MET A 1 -16.53 30.66 24.93
N LYS A 2 -16.44 30.64 23.59
CA LYS A 2 -17.46 30.05 22.71
C LYS A 2 -17.00 28.66 22.31
N SER A 3 -17.70 27.64 22.80
CA SER A 3 -17.47 26.24 22.46
C SER A 3 -17.83 25.99 21.00
N PHE A 4 -16.86 25.56 20.20
CA PHE A 4 -17.10 25.02 18.87
C PHE A 4 -17.35 23.50 19.00
N ILE A 5 -18.58 23.09 18.70
CA ILE A 5 -18.95 21.69 18.51
C ILE A 5 -18.38 21.26 17.16
N ILE A 6 -17.38 20.40 17.16
CA ILE A 6 -16.85 19.76 15.96
C ILE A 6 -17.77 18.57 15.65
N GLY A 7 -18.71 18.77 14.71
CA GLY A 7 -19.49 17.67 14.13
C GLY A 7 -18.59 16.71 13.37
N ALA A 8 -18.71 15.42 13.65
CA ALA A 8 -18.03 14.36 12.93
C ALA A 8 -18.54 14.32 11.48
N VAL A 9 -17.70 14.74 10.53
CA VAL A 9 -17.97 14.59 9.10
C VAL A 9 -17.61 13.15 8.72
N ALA A 10 -18.63 12.31 8.57
CA ALA A 10 -18.50 11.01 7.93
C ALA A 10 -18.17 11.21 6.45
N VAL A 11 -16.89 11.10 6.09
CA VAL A 11 -16.46 11.08 4.69
C VAL A 11 -16.79 9.70 4.14
N LEU A 12 -17.96 9.56 3.51
CA LEU A 12 -18.27 8.43 2.64
C LEU A 12 -17.28 8.43 1.47
N MET A 13 -16.30 7.53 1.51
CA MET A 13 -15.45 7.22 0.36
C MET A 13 -16.30 6.49 -0.69
N SER A 14 -17.00 7.27 -1.51
CA SER A 14 -17.58 6.77 -2.75
C SER A 14 -16.43 6.49 -3.72
N CYS A 15 -16.02 5.23 -3.83
CA CYS A 15 -15.24 4.78 -4.99
C CYS A 15 -16.11 4.95 -6.24
N SER A 16 -16.02 6.10 -6.90
CA SER A 16 -16.65 6.31 -8.20
C SER A 16 -15.96 5.42 -9.24
N PHE A 17 -16.54 4.24 -9.49
CA PHE A 17 -16.38 3.55 -10.76
C PHE A 17 -17.03 4.45 -11.82
N VAL A 18 -16.22 4.97 -12.75
CA VAL A 18 -16.73 5.62 -13.96
C VAL A 18 -17.23 4.50 -14.87
N SER A 19 -18.52 4.20 -14.79
CA SER A 19 -19.25 3.40 -15.77
C SER A 19 -19.57 4.26 -16.99
N GLY A 20 -19.27 3.71 -18.17
CA GLY A 20 -19.67 4.29 -19.45
C GLY A 20 -21.19 4.34 -19.63
N ALA A 21 -21.60 5.10 -20.63
CA ALA A 21 -22.96 5.48 -21.02
C ALA A 21 -24.01 4.34 -21.00
N PRO A 22 -25.30 4.68 -20.83
CA PRO A 22 -26.36 3.70 -20.60
C PRO A 22 -26.74 2.99 -21.90
N SER A 23 -26.54 1.67 -21.95
CA SER A 23 -27.35 0.82 -22.83
C SER A 23 -28.63 0.47 -22.08
N THR A 24 -29.78 0.79 -22.66
CA THR A 24 -31.11 0.39 -22.21
C THR A 24 -31.24 -1.14 -22.28
N GLY A 25 -30.76 -1.82 -21.24
CA GLY A 25 -30.93 -3.25 -21.03
C GLY A 25 -31.63 -3.47 -19.71
N SER A 26 -32.88 -3.91 -19.76
CA SER A 26 -33.62 -4.45 -18.62
C SER A 26 -32.78 -5.57 -17.99
N GLY A 27 -32.22 -5.32 -16.80
CA GLY A 27 -31.24 -6.21 -16.18
C GLY A 27 -31.37 -6.17 -14.67
N ASN A 28 -31.89 -7.28 -14.12
CA ASN A 28 -31.82 -7.74 -12.74
C ASN A 28 -31.05 -6.81 -11.78
N SER A 29 -31.78 -6.19 -10.85
CA SER A 29 -31.24 -5.59 -9.65
C SER A 29 -30.61 -6.69 -8.80
N LYS A 30 -29.36 -7.05 -9.11
CA LYS A 30 -28.49 -7.79 -8.19
C LYS A 30 -28.43 -6.97 -6.91
N GLY A 31 -29.03 -7.50 -5.84
CA GLY A 31 -28.97 -6.90 -4.52
C GLY A 31 -27.52 -6.54 -4.21
N ILE A 32 -27.32 -5.32 -3.71
CA ILE A 32 -26.01 -4.89 -3.23
C ILE A 32 -25.70 -5.77 -2.02
N GLU A 33 -24.98 -6.86 -2.23
CA GLU A 33 -24.52 -7.73 -1.15
C GLU A 33 -23.71 -6.86 -0.19
N LYS A 34 -24.13 -6.86 1.09
CA LYS A 34 -23.41 -6.15 2.13
C LYS A 34 -21.97 -6.68 2.16
N PRO A 35 -20.95 -5.82 2.30
CA PRO A 35 -19.57 -6.27 2.40
C PRO A 35 -19.44 -7.31 3.49
N LYS A 36 -18.87 -8.48 3.15
CA LYS A 36 -18.60 -9.53 4.11
C LYS A 36 -17.64 -8.99 5.19
N GLU A 37 -18.02 -9.14 6.45
CA GLU A 37 -17.18 -8.81 7.60
C GLU A 37 -16.38 -10.04 8.01
N TYR A 38 -15.07 -9.88 8.20
CA TYR A 38 -14.17 -10.95 8.62
C TYR A 38 -14.05 -11.01 10.13
N GLN A 39 -14.10 -12.23 10.66
CA GLN A 39 -13.93 -12.52 12.07
C GLN A 39 -12.48 -12.28 12.48
N LEU A 40 -12.31 -11.40 13.47
CA LEU A 40 -11.03 -11.10 14.10
C LEU A 40 -10.84 -11.93 15.37
N PRO A 41 -9.61 -12.10 15.86
CA PRO A 41 -9.35 -12.64 17.19
C PRO A 41 -10.12 -11.86 18.27
N LYS A 42 -10.58 -12.55 19.31
CA LYS A 42 -11.32 -11.93 20.42
C LYS A 42 -10.47 -10.95 21.23
N ASP A 43 -9.16 -11.21 21.34
CA ASP A 43 -8.23 -10.29 22.00
C ASP A 43 -7.97 -9.06 21.11
N PRO A 44 -8.35 -7.84 21.53
CA PRO A 44 -8.12 -6.62 20.76
C PRO A 44 -6.64 -6.32 20.49
N LYS A 45 -5.71 -6.89 21.28
CA LYS A 45 -4.26 -6.72 21.13
C LYS A 45 -3.60 -7.81 20.28
N ALA A 46 -4.35 -8.83 19.85
CA ALA A 46 -3.82 -9.85 18.97
C ALA A 46 -3.39 -9.24 17.62
N VAL A 47 -2.25 -9.69 17.10
CA VAL A 47 -1.78 -9.29 15.78
C VAL A 47 -2.63 -10.00 14.73
N VAL A 48 -3.30 -9.22 13.88
CA VAL A 48 -4.13 -9.73 12.79
C VAL A 48 -3.34 -9.77 11.49
N ILE A 49 -2.50 -8.77 11.24
CA ILE A 49 -1.65 -8.72 10.04
C ILE A 49 -0.25 -8.30 10.47
N SER A 50 0.78 -8.97 9.95
CA SER A 50 2.15 -8.45 10.05
C SER A 50 2.92 -8.57 8.75
N LEU A 51 3.89 -7.66 8.57
CA LEU A 51 4.86 -7.68 7.49
C LEU A 51 6.25 -7.51 8.08
N ASN A 52 7.17 -8.38 7.69
CA ASN A 52 8.55 -8.36 8.10
C ASN A 52 9.50 -8.57 6.91
N PHE A 53 10.70 -8.00 7.00
CA PHE A 53 11.78 -8.21 6.02
C PHE A 53 12.99 -8.80 6.76
N LYS A 54 13.32 -10.06 6.50
CA LYS A 54 14.42 -10.78 7.15
C LYS A 54 15.65 -10.84 6.22
N GLY A 55 16.84 -10.62 6.77
CA GLY A 55 18.10 -10.62 6.00
C GLY A 55 18.18 -9.50 4.96
N GLY A 56 19.04 -9.71 3.96
CA GLY A 56 19.28 -8.78 2.86
C GLY A 56 20.27 -7.64 3.19
N TYR A 57 20.76 -6.99 2.15
CA TYR A 57 21.71 -5.89 2.27
C TYR A 57 21.05 -4.64 2.88
N GLY A 58 21.57 -4.18 4.02
CA GLY A 58 21.09 -2.96 4.66
C GLY A 58 21.71 -2.71 6.03
N PRO A 59 21.30 -1.62 6.71
CA PRO A 59 21.73 -1.34 8.08
C PRO A 59 21.38 -2.51 9.01
N ARG A 60 22.25 -2.77 9.98
CA ARG A 60 22.03 -3.85 10.96
C ARG A 60 20.75 -3.58 11.75
N ARG A 61 19.87 -4.59 11.81
CA ARG A 61 18.66 -4.54 12.64
C ARG A 61 19.04 -4.56 14.13
N LYS A 62 18.35 -3.74 14.92
CA LYS A 62 18.43 -3.70 16.39
C LYS A 62 17.45 -4.67 17.04
N SER A 63 16.38 -5.07 16.33
CA SER A 63 15.37 -6.01 16.82
C SER A 63 14.79 -6.88 15.69
N ASN A 64 14.28 -8.05 16.07
CA ASN A 64 13.61 -9.01 15.18
C ASN A 64 12.09 -8.79 15.06
N SER A 65 11.54 -7.74 15.69
CA SER A 65 10.12 -7.39 15.61
C SER A 65 9.65 -7.18 14.16
N PRO A 66 8.39 -7.49 13.81
CA PRO A 66 7.85 -7.18 12.49
C PRO A 66 8.04 -5.70 12.13
N THR A 67 8.24 -5.41 10.85
CA THR A 67 8.36 -4.03 10.35
C THR A 67 7.00 -3.30 10.42
N LEU A 68 5.91 -4.05 10.33
CA LEU A 68 4.54 -3.60 10.49
C LEU A 68 3.77 -4.68 11.25
N SER A 69 2.99 -4.26 12.25
CA SER A 69 1.96 -5.07 12.91
C SER A 69 0.66 -4.29 12.95
N ILE A 70 -0.45 -4.93 12.61
CA ILE A 70 -1.81 -4.40 12.73
C ILE A 70 -2.56 -5.29 13.71
N LEU A 71 -3.05 -4.70 14.79
CA LEU A 71 -3.77 -5.41 15.85
C LEU A 71 -5.28 -5.49 15.55
N ALA A 72 -5.99 -6.38 16.25
CA ALA A 72 -7.43 -6.59 16.06
C ALA A 72 -8.27 -5.35 16.35
N ASN A 73 -7.81 -4.45 17.24
CA ASN A 73 -8.45 -3.17 17.48
C ASN A 73 -8.12 -2.08 16.44
N GLY A 74 -7.38 -2.39 15.38
CA GLY A 74 -6.96 -1.43 14.35
C GLY A 74 -5.70 -0.62 14.69
N THR A 75 -5.05 -0.87 15.84
CA THR A 75 -3.75 -0.23 16.14
C THR A 75 -2.70 -0.71 15.13
N VAL A 76 -1.99 0.24 14.53
CA VAL A 76 -0.88 -0.01 13.62
C VAL A 76 0.42 0.35 14.32
N LEU A 77 1.34 -0.60 14.38
CA LEU A 77 2.66 -0.49 15.01
C LEU A 77 3.75 -0.66 13.95
N MET A 78 4.71 0.27 13.94
CA MET A 78 5.94 0.15 13.15
C MET A 78 7.14 0.49 14.05
N PRO A 79 7.80 -0.52 14.64
CA PRO A 79 8.97 -0.30 15.47
C PRO A 79 10.17 0.15 14.63
N ASN A 80 11.05 0.94 15.24
CA ASN A 80 12.31 1.39 14.66
C ASN A 80 13.35 0.26 14.69
N ASN A 81 13.16 -0.71 13.80
CA ASN A 81 14.03 -1.90 13.71
C ASN A 81 15.50 -1.56 13.38
N TYR A 82 15.82 -0.35 12.93
CA TYR A 82 17.17 0.03 12.46
C TYR A 82 17.83 1.15 13.27
N GLY A 83 17.13 1.79 14.22
CA GLY A 83 17.68 2.94 14.93
C GLY A 83 17.67 4.26 14.13
N LEU A 84 16.97 4.33 13.00
CA LEU A 84 17.01 5.46 12.06
C LEU A 84 15.82 6.43 12.19
N SER A 85 14.75 6.03 12.87
CA SER A 85 13.55 6.84 13.07
C SER A 85 13.01 6.70 14.50
N LYS A 86 11.84 7.27 14.78
CA LYS A 86 11.07 6.91 15.99
C LYS A 86 10.15 5.72 15.68
N ASP A 87 9.72 5.04 16.71
CA ASP A 87 8.61 4.09 16.60
C ASP A 87 7.35 4.85 16.17
N ILE A 88 6.52 4.19 15.37
CA ILE A 88 5.27 4.76 14.89
C ILE A 88 4.12 3.92 15.45
N LYS A 89 3.17 4.62 16.08
CA LYS A 89 1.90 4.08 16.52
C LYS A 89 0.80 4.99 16.00
N THR A 90 -0.13 4.41 15.24
CA THR A 90 -1.34 5.08 14.74
C THR A 90 -2.51 4.12 14.85
N GLU A 91 -3.70 4.59 14.53
CA GLU A 91 -4.91 3.76 14.43
C GLU A 91 -5.42 3.76 13.00
N MET A 92 -6.03 2.65 12.60
CA MET A 92 -6.90 2.55 11.44
C MET A 92 -8.31 2.22 11.91
N SER A 93 -9.32 2.74 11.22
CA SER A 93 -10.70 2.46 11.54
C SER A 93 -11.05 0.98 11.30
N LYS A 94 -12.11 0.50 11.96
CA LYS A 94 -12.66 -0.84 11.73
C LYS A 94 -12.98 -1.08 10.25
N LEU A 95 -13.55 -0.07 9.57
CA LEU A 95 -13.87 -0.16 8.14
C LEU A 95 -12.61 -0.36 7.29
N GLU A 96 -11.56 0.42 7.53
CA GLU A 96 -10.29 0.28 6.80
C GLU A 96 -9.63 -1.08 7.02
N LEU A 97 -9.68 -1.60 8.26
CA LEU A 97 -9.16 -2.93 8.57
C LEU A 97 -9.92 -4.00 7.80
N GLN A 98 -11.25 -3.92 7.77
CA GLN A 98 -12.10 -4.86 7.04
C GLN A 98 -11.89 -4.78 5.52
N GLU A 99 -11.70 -3.58 4.96
CA GLU A 99 -11.33 -3.43 3.55
C GLU A 99 -9.95 -4.03 3.23
N LEU A 100 -8.99 -3.88 4.14
CA LEU A 100 -7.67 -4.49 4.00
C LEU A 100 -7.76 -6.01 4.05
N LEU A 101 -8.57 -6.56 4.96
CA LEU A 101 -8.81 -8.00 5.05
C LEU A 101 -9.51 -8.54 3.80
N ARG A 102 -10.50 -7.82 3.26
CA ARG A 102 -11.13 -8.17 1.98
C ARG A 102 -10.12 -8.26 0.85
N PHE A 103 -9.26 -7.24 0.74
CA PHE A 103 -8.20 -7.25 -0.26
C PHE A 103 -7.26 -8.46 -0.11
N ILE A 104 -6.87 -8.80 1.11
CA ILE A 104 -5.96 -9.92 1.38
C ILE A 104 -6.63 -11.28 1.16
N ILE A 105 -7.84 -11.46 1.70
CA ILE A 105 -8.53 -12.76 1.77
C ILE A 105 -9.31 -13.04 0.49
N GLU A 106 -10.13 -12.10 0.01
CA GLU A 106 -10.96 -12.30 -1.17
C GLU A 106 -10.20 -12.00 -2.45
N GLU A 107 -9.61 -10.82 -2.59
CA GLU A 107 -8.99 -10.42 -3.87
C GLU A 107 -7.68 -11.20 -4.12
N ASN A 108 -6.92 -11.51 -3.06
CA ASN A 108 -5.62 -12.18 -3.15
C ASN A 108 -5.61 -13.62 -2.60
N GLN A 109 -6.73 -14.14 -2.10
CA GLN A 109 -6.87 -15.54 -1.69
C GLN A 109 -5.81 -16.00 -0.67
N PHE A 110 -5.33 -15.10 0.19
CA PHE A 110 -4.17 -15.37 1.05
C PHE A 110 -4.36 -16.54 2.01
N LEU A 111 -5.58 -16.82 2.45
CA LEU A 111 -5.89 -17.99 3.29
C LEU A 111 -5.63 -19.34 2.60
N LYS A 112 -5.44 -19.35 1.26
CA LYS A 112 -5.09 -20.52 0.47
C LYS A 112 -3.61 -20.57 0.09
N TYR A 113 -2.82 -19.59 0.55
CA TYR A 113 -1.40 -19.51 0.23
C TYR A 113 -0.64 -20.68 0.85
N ASP A 114 0.24 -21.29 0.07
CA ASP A 114 1.00 -22.47 0.46
C ASP A 114 2.44 -22.33 -0.07
N ASN A 115 3.38 -22.16 0.85
CA ASN A 115 4.80 -21.96 0.52
C ASN A 115 5.37 -23.12 -0.30
N ALA A 116 4.96 -24.37 -0.03
CA ALA A 116 5.48 -25.54 -0.72
C ALA A 116 4.96 -25.60 -2.17
N LYS A 117 3.68 -25.29 -2.38
CA LYS A 117 3.11 -25.19 -3.75
C LYS A 117 3.77 -24.08 -4.56
N VAL A 118 4.01 -22.92 -3.96
CA VAL A 118 4.70 -21.82 -4.64
C VAL A 118 6.15 -22.18 -4.97
N ALA A 119 6.87 -22.85 -4.07
CA ALA A 119 8.21 -23.36 -4.33
C ALA A 119 8.22 -24.36 -5.50
N ALA A 120 7.25 -25.29 -5.54
CA ALA A 120 7.09 -26.24 -6.65
C ALA A 120 6.76 -25.53 -7.98
N ALA A 121 5.89 -24.52 -7.96
CA ALA A 121 5.54 -23.72 -9.14
C ALA A 121 6.76 -22.96 -9.69
N LYS A 122 7.58 -22.34 -8.80
CA LYS A 122 8.85 -21.71 -9.19
C LYS A 122 9.82 -22.73 -9.81
N LYS A 123 9.97 -23.91 -9.20
CA LYS A 123 10.83 -24.98 -9.74
C LYS A 123 10.38 -25.41 -11.13
N LYS A 124 9.06 -25.54 -11.35
CA LYS A 124 8.48 -25.87 -12.66
C LYS A 124 8.73 -24.75 -13.69
N ALA A 125 8.58 -23.49 -13.30
CA ALA A 125 8.83 -22.34 -14.17
C ALA A 125 10.31 -22.23 -14.61
N LEU A 126 11.25 -22.73 -13.80
CA LEU A 126 12.68 -22.79 -14.14
C LEU A 126 13.07 -23.97 -15.05
N GLN A 127 12.16 -24.90 -15.32
CA GLN A 127 12.47 -26.01 -16.24
C GLN A 127 12.68 -25.46 -17.66
N PRO A 128 13.72 -25.93 -18.37
CA PRO A 128 13.99 -25.48 -19.74
C PRO A 128 12.80 -25.82 -20.63
N LYS A 129 12.20 -24.79 -21.24
CA LYS A 129 11.21 -24.96 -22.30
C LYS A 129 11.96 -25.18 -23.62
N PRO A 130 11.46 -26.04 -24.54
CA PRO A 130 12.09 -26.20 -25.85
C PRO A 130 12.26 -24.84 -26.55
N GLY A 131 13.50 -24.47 -26.88
CA GLY A 131 13.85 -23.17 -27.48
C GLY A 131 13.85 -21.96 -26.54
N GLY A 132 13.61 -22.14 -25.24
CA GLY A 132 13.54 -21.05 -24.25
C GLY A 132 14.84 -20.84 -23.49
N MET A 133 15.32 -19.59 -23.45
CA MET A 133 16.43 -19.20 -22.58
C MET A 133 15.94 -19.16 -21.12
N VAL A 134 16.53 -19.97 -20.23
CA VAL A 134 16.18 -19.94 -18.79
C VAL A 134 16.73 -18.66 -18.18
N SER A 135 15.87 -17.67 -17.93
CA SER A 135 16.24 -16.44 -17.23
C SER A 135 16.51 -16.73 -15.76
N ARG A 136 17.76 -17.07 -15.43
CA ARG A 136 18.21 -17.23 -14.04
C ARG A 136 18.58 -15.87 -13.48
N LEU A 137 17.58 -15.14 -12.98
CA LEU A 137 17.84 -13.93 -12.20
C LEU A 137 18.63 -14.32 -10.94
N ARG A 138 19.93 -14.04 -10.94
CA ARG A 138 20.78 -14.17 -9.75
C ARG A 138 20.51 -12.97 -8.85
N VAL A 139 19.84 -13.22 -7.74
CA VAL A 139 19.59 -12.21 -6.72
C VAL A 139 20.54 -12.48 -5.56
N ALA A 140 21.54 -11.62 -5.40
CA ALA A 140 22.43 -11.64 -4.25
C ALA A 140 21.83 -10.77 -3.13
N ASP A 141 21.80 -11.32 -1.91
CA ASP A 141 21.51 -10.63 -0.66
C ASP A 141 20.22 -9.78 -0.66
N ALA A 142 19.14 -10.33 -1.21
CA ALA A 142 17.81 -9.73 -1.07
C ALA A 142 17.17 -10.11 0.27
N ALA A 143 16.24 -9.29 0.74
CA ALA A 143 15.46 -9.64 1.91
C ALA A 143 14.44 -10.75 1.59
N THR A 144 14.15 -11.57 2.60
CA THR A 144 12.97 -12.44 2.64
C THR A 144 11.78 -11.64 3.17
N THR A 145 10.73 -11.52 2.36
CA THR A 145 9.45 -10.95 2.78
C THR A 145 8.66 -12.00 3.52
N VAL A 146 8.23 -11.69 4.75
CA VAL A 146 7.34 -12.54 5.56
C VAL A 146 6.05 -11.76 5.82
N ILE A 147 4.91 -12.35 5.45
CA ILE A 147 3.57 -11.79 5.70
C ILE A 147 2.77 -12.82 6.50
N TYR A 148 2.18 -12.37 7.60
CA TYR A 148 1.32 -13.18 8.47
C TYR A 148 -0.10 -12.61 8.50
N LEU A 149 -1.09 -13.48 8.57
CA LEU A 149 -2.51 -13.17 8.74
C LEU A 149 -3.13 -14.07 9.82
N HIS A 150 -3.88 -13.48 10.74
CA HIS A 150 -4.79 -14.16 11.66
C HIS A 150 -6.21 -13.62 11.50
N ALA A 151 -7.07 -14.37 10.82
CA ALA A 151 -8.47 -14.03 10.61
C ALA A 151 -9.29 -15.30 10.34
N GLU A 152 -10.61 -15.26 10.58
CA GLU A 152 -11.51 -16.41 10.36
C GLU A 152 -11.08 -17.68 11.14
N GLY A 153 -10.50 -17.48 12.34
CA GLY A 153 -9.94 -18.57 13.15
C GLY A 153 -8.76 -19.31 12.51
N LYS A 154 -8.13 -18.72 11.49
CA LYS A 154 -6.98 -19.29 10.77
C LYS A 154 -5.78 -18.39 10.91
N GLU A 155 -4.61 -19.03 10.97
CA GLU A 155 -3.31 -18.36 10.93
C GLU A 155 -2.55 -18.84 9.69
N VAL A 156 -2.05 -17.91 8.88
CA VAL A 156 -1.30 -18.21 7.65
C VAL A 156 -0.07 -17.30 7.58
N GLU A 157 1.09 -17.91 7.33
CA GLU A 157 2.34 -17.21 7.06
C GLU A 157 2.86 -17.54 5.65
N ALA A 158 3.17 -16.50 4.89
CA ALA A 158 3.87 -16.58 3.61
C ALA A 158 5.28 -16.02 3.75
N SER A 159 6.28 -16.74 3.26
CA SER A 159 7.69 -16.34 3.30
C SER A 159 8.34 -16.53 1.94
N GLU A 160 8.80 -15.44 1.34
CA GLU A 160 9.38 -15.46 -0.01
C GLU A 160 10.66 -14.60 -0.10
N TYR A 161 11.78 -15.25 -0.46
CA TYR A 161 13.05 -14.58 -0.73
C TYR A 161 12.94 -13.74 -2.00
N ALA A 162 13.41 -12.49 -1.96
CA ALA A 162 13.47 -11.61 -3.13
C ALA A 162 12.13 -11.38 -3.86
N LEU A 163 10.99 -11.43 -3.14
CA LEU A 163 9.64 -11.40 -3.70
C LEU A 163 9.45 -10.37 -4.83
N SER A 164 9.80 -9.10 -4.58
CA SER A 164 9.62 -8.03 -5.57
C SER A 164 10.38 -8.25 -6.88
N MET A 165 11.57 -8.86 -6.81
CA MET A 165 12.41 -9.12 -7.98
C MET A 165 11.90 -10.34 -8.74
N TYR A 166 11.50 -11.38 -8.01
CA TYR A 166 11.02 -12.64 -8.57
C TYR A 166 9.63 -12.52 -9.20
N ALA A 167 8.66 -11.95 -8.48
CA ALA A 167 7.34 -11.69 -9.04
C ALA A 167 7.40 -10.69 -10.21
N GLY A 168 8.25 -9.66 -10.15
CA GLY A 168 8.40 -8.68 -11.22
C GLY A 168 9.26 -9.14 -12.41
N GLY A 169 9.89 -10.32 -12.33
CA GLY A 169 10.94 -10.75 -13.24
C GLY A 169 10.75 -12.20 -13.69
N ALA A 170 11.44 -13.12 -13.02
CA ALA A 170 11.56 -14.52 -13.42
C ALA A 170 10.28 -15.36 -13.27
N PHE A 171 9.31 -14.90 -12.47
CA PHE A 171 8.10 -15.67 -12.14
C PHE A 171 6.82 -14.84 -12.28
N LYS A 172 6.71 -14.10 -13.39
CA LYS A 172 5.54 -13.24 -13.67
C LYS A 172 4.24 -14.04 -13.82
N GLU A 173 4.35 -15.29 -14.25
CA GLU A 173 3.26 -16.22 -14.48
C GLU A 173 2.78 -16.95 -13.21
N VAL A 174 3.57 -16.94 -12.13
CA VAL A 174 3.19 -17.58 -10.87
C VAL A 174 2.21 -16.66 -10.14
N LYS A 175 0.91 -16.95 -10.28
CA LYS A 175 -0.20 -16.13 -9.78
C LYS A 175 -0.06 -15.82 -8.28
N GLU A 176 0.27 -16.82 -7.48
CA GLU A 176 0.40 -16.72 -6.02
C GLU A 176 1.50 -15.72 -5.62
N LEU A 177 2.61 -15.66 -6.39
CA LEU A 177 3.65 -14.65 -6.17
C LEU A 177 3.18 -13.24 -6.53
N GLN A 178 2.36 -13.10 -7.57
CA GLN A 178 1.77 -11.80 -7.92
C GLN A 178 0.81 -11.32 -6.84
N GLN A 179 -0.01 -12.22 -6.31
CA GLN A 179 -0.92 -11.96 -5.20
C GLN A 179 -0.14 -11.56 -3.94
N LEU A 180 0.91 -12.30 -3.58
CA LEU A 180 1.76 -11.96 -2.44
C LEU A 180 2.44 -10.60 -2.63
N LEU A 181 2.94 -10.30 -3.84
CA LEU A 181 3.52 -9.00 -4.15
C LEU A 181 2.47 -7.86 -4.05
N ALA A 182 1.23 -8.10 -4.48
CA ALA A 182 0.15 -7.14 -4.36
C ALA A 182 -0.18 -6.84 -2.89
N ILE A 183 -0.22 -7.88 -2.03
CA ILE A 183 -0.36 -7.73 -0.58
C ILE A 183 0.80 -6.94 0.00
N GLN A 184 2.05 -7.29 -0.31
CA GLN A 184 3.23 -6.55 0.17
C GLN A 184 3.13 -5.06 -0.19
N LYS A 185 2.76 -4.72 -1.44
CA LYS A 185 2.60 -3.34 -1.89
C LYS A 185 1.48 -2.62 -1.15
N ARG A 186 0.36 -3.28 -0.89
CA ARG A 186 -0.76 -2.71 -0.11
C ARG A 186 -0.34 -2.45 1.33
N LEU A 187 0.37 -3.36 1.98
CA LEU A 187 0.90 -3.18 3.34
C LEU A 187 1.97 -2.08 3.41
N GLN A 188 2.83 -1.97 2.40
CA GLN A 188 3.76 -0.84 2.27
C GLN A 188 3.01 0.50 2.10
N GLN A 189 1.84 0.50 1.47
CA GLN A 189 0.99 1.71 1.42
C GLN A 189 0.44 2.05 2.81
N VAL A 190 0.00 1.07 3.59
CA VAL A 190 -0.40 1.27 4.99
C VAL A 190 0.74 1.87 5.80
N MET A 191 1.97 1.35 5.66
CA MET A 191 3.15 1.90 6.34
C MET A 191 3.41 3.37 5.99
N LYS A 192 3.27 3.74 4.72
CA LYS A 192 3.42 5.14 4.28
C LYS A 192 2.35 6.02 4.90
N ILE A 193 1.10 5.56 4.95
CA ILE A 193 -0.03 6.31 5.54
C ILE A 193 0.18 6.46 7.05
N ALA A 194 0.60 5.40 7.75
CA ALA A 194 0.93 5.44 9.16
C ALA A 194 2.09 6.41 9.45
N THR A 195 3.13 6.40 8.61
CA THR A 195 4.22 7.39 8.70
C THR A 195 3.73 8.81 8.47
N GLY A 196 2.68 8.97 7.66
CA GLY A 196 1.99 10.23 7.46
C GLY A 196 1.04 10.62 8.58
N GLY A 197 1.00 9.92 9.71
CA GLY A 197 0.11 10.20 10.84
C GLY A 197 -1.32 9.69 10.66
N GLY A 198 -1.50 8.62 9.87
CA GLY A 198 -2.81 8.01 9.63
C GLY A 198 -3.56 8.60 8.43
N ILE A 199 -4.67 7.95 8.05
CA ILE A 199 -5.41 8.30 6.84
C ILE A 199 -5.96 9.73 6.88
N GLU A 200 -6.46 10.17 8.03
CA GLU A 200 -7.08 11.48 8.17
C GLU A 200 -6.08 12.60 7.90
N ASN A 201 -4.87 12.48 8.45
CA ASN A 201 -3.82 13.46 8.21
C ASN A 201 -3.37 13.43 6.75
N VAL A 202 -3.20 12.25 6.14
CA VAL A 202 -2.85 12.16 4.71
C VAL A 202 -3.94 12.77 3.84
N MET A 203 -5.22 12.58 4.16
CA MET A 203 -6.35 13.19 3.44
C MET A 203 -6.39 14.71 3.58
N LYS A 204 -6.03 15.27 4.74
CA LYS A 204 -5.84 16.72 4.92
C LYS A 204 -4.74 17.25 4.00
N ILE A 205 -3.57 16.61 3.98
CA ILE A 205 -2.47 17.01 3.08
C ILE A 205 -2.85 16.81 1.60
N LEU A 206 -3.63 15.77 1.27
CA LEU A 206 -4.13 15.54 -0.09
C LEU A 206 -5.04 16.69 -0.55
N LYS A 207 -5.94 17.17 0.32
CA LYS A 207 -6.80 18.31 0.03
C LYS A 207 -5.97 19.55 -0.31
N GLU A 208 -4.98 19.87 0.53
CA GLU A 208 -4.05 20.97 0.27
C GLU A 208 -3.24 20.75 -1.02
N ALA A 209 -2.77 19.53 -1.28
CA ALA A 209 -2.04 19.20 -2.50
C ALA A 209 -2.86 19.54 -3.76
N ASN A 210 -4.16 19.24 -3.72
CA ASN A 210 -5.08 19.52 -4.81
C ASN A 210 -5.40 21.01 -4.97
N VAL A 211 -5.48 21.78 -3.87
CA VAL A 211 -5.59 23.25 -3.93
C VAL A 211 -4.38 23.83 -4.65
N HIS A 212 -3.16 23.45 -4.25
CA HIS A 212 -1.93 23.92 -4.87
C HIS A 212 -1.76 23.46 -6.32
N LEU A 213 -2.15 22.21 -6.63
CA LEU A 213 -2.14 21.70 -8.00
C LEU A 213 -3.09 22.50 -8.89
N LYS A 214 -4.34 22.70 -8.46
CA LYS A 214 -5.36 23.43 -9.24
C LYS A 214 -4.96 24.88 -9.47
N LYS A 215 -4.33 25.54 -8.48
CA LYS A 215 -3.84 26.91 -8.60
C LYS A 215 -2.76 27.05 -9.68
N LYS A 216 -1.81 26.11 -9.75
CA LYS A 216 -0.68 26.19 -10.70
C LYS A 216 -0.97 25.54 -12.06
N TYR A 217 -1.82 24.52 -12.07
CA TYR A 217 -2.17 23.72 -13.24
C TYR A 217 -3.67 23.39 -13.24
N PRO A 218 -4.55 24.34 -13.64
CA PRO A 218 -6.00 24.18 -13.52
C PRO A 218 -6.59 22.99 -14.28
N GLN A 219 -5.93 22.53 -15.34
CA GLN A 219 -6.31 21.39 -16.16
C GLN A 219 -5.77 20.04 -15.65
N ALA A 220 -4.92 20.04 -14.63
CA ALA A 220 -4.40 18.81 -14.05
C ALA A 220 -5.50 18.02 -13.33
N LYS A 221 -5.51 16.70 -13.53
CA LYS A 221 -6.36 15.80 -12.74
C LYS A 221 -5.98 15.90 -11.25
N PRO A 222 -6.94 16.02 -10.33
CA PRO A 222 -6.64 16.00 -8.90
C PRO A 222 -6.01 14.66 -8.48
N PHE A 223 -5.10 14.73 -7.51
CA PHE A 223 -4.58 13.58 -6.82
C PHE A 223 -5.68 12.89 -6.02
N THR A 224 -5.49 11.59 -5.83
CA THR A 224 -6.26 10.69 -4.98
C THR A 224 -5.33 10.05 -3.94
N ILE A 225 -5.89 9.30 -2.98
CA ILE A 225 -5.06 8.57 -2.01
C ILE A 225 -4.13 7.52 -2.68
N LYS A 226 -4.50 7.02 -3.86
CA LYS A 226 -3.67 6.10 -4.66
C LYS A 226 -2.40 6.77 -5.17
N ASP A 227 -2.41 8.09 -5.26
CA ASP A 227 -1.28 8.91 -5.72
C ASP A 227 -0.35 9.31 -4.56
N PHE A 228 -0.67 8.94 -3.32
CA PHE A 228 0.20 9.18 -2.16
C PHE A 228 1.42 8.25 -2.20
N GLN A 229 2.61 8.85 -2.33
CA GLN A 229 3.83 8.09 -2.59
C GLN A 229 4.68 7.85 -1.36
N SER A 230 4.76 8.85 -0.47
CA SER A 230 5.57 8.75 0.74
C SER A 230 5.22 9.82 1.75
N ALA A 231 5.37 9.45 3.02
CA ALA A 231 5.61 10.38 4.12
C ALA A 231 6.94 10.03 4.79
N ARG A 232 7.62 11.03 5.36
CA ARG A 232 8.78 10.83 6.22
C ARG A 232 8.74 11.84 7.36
N VAL A 233 9.19 11.42 8.52
CA VAL A 233 9.50 12.30 9.65
C VAL A 233 11.00 12.22 9.87
N LYS A 234 11.70 13.35 9.76
CA LYS A 234 13.14 13.41 10.01
C LYS A 234 13.43 13.42 11.52
N ALA A 235 14.68 13.20 11.88
CA ALA A 235 15.13 13.26 13.28
C ALA A 235 14.86 14.62 13.93
N ASP A 236 14.97 15.71 13.17
CA ASP A 236 14.65 17.08 13.61
C ASP A 236 13.14 17.32 13.81
N GLY A 237 12.26 16.36 13.48
CA GLY A 237 10.80 16.47 13.57
C GLY A 237 10.13 17.06 12.32
N SER A 238 10.90 17.53 11.34
CA SER A 238 10.35 18.01 10.07
C SER A 238 9.69 16.87 9.29
N LYS A 239 8.64 17.20 8.55
CA LYS A 239 7.82 16.23 7.83
C LYS A 239 7.92 16.45 6.33
N TYR A 240 7.88 15.35 5.59
CA TYR A 240 7.86 15.32 4.15
C TYR A 240 6.64 14.54 3.68
N TYR A 241 5.91 15.07 2.70
CA TYR A 241 4.84 14.36 2.02
C TYR A 241 5.00 14.52 0.51
N SER A 242 4.65 13.49 -0.26
CA SER A 242 4.63 13.58 -1.71
C SER A 242 3.46 12.82 -2.33
N PHE A 243 2.83 13.46 -3.31
CA PHE A 243 1.84 12.87 -4.19
C PHE A 243 2.36 12.89 -5.62
N ASN A 244 2.16 11.81 -6.37
CA ASN A 244 2.37 11.82 -7.80
C ASN A 244 1.40 10.87 -8.52
N TRP A 245 1.08 11.25 -9.75
CA TRP A 245 0.56 10.34 -10.75
C TRP A 245 1.40 10.46 -12.01
N PHE A 246 1.52 9.36 -12.73
CA PHE A 246 2.27 9.26 -13.96
C PHE A 246 1.47 8.44 -14.98
N LYS A 247 1.30 8.97 -16.18
CA LYS A 247 0.69 8.27 -17.30
C LYS A 247 1.74 8.15 -18.41
N ARG A 248 2.08 6.91 -18.74
CA ARG A 248 2.99 6.61 -19.85
C ARG A 248 2.29 6.96 -21.18
N GLY A 249 3.01 7.62 -22.06
CA GLY A 249 2.61 7.81 -23.45
C GLY A 249 2.68 6.51 -24.26
N PRO A 250 2.37 6.56 -25.56
CA PRO A 250 2.55 5.42 -26.47
C PRO A 250 3.97 4.86 -26.39
N LYS A 251 4.12 3.54 -26.59
CA LYS A 251 5.42 2.87 -26.59
C LYS A 251 6.35 3.56 -27.60
N GLY A 252 7.56 3.88 -27.18
CA GLY A 252 8.54 4.60 -28.02
C GLY A 252 8.43 6.14 -27.97
N ASN A 253 7.40 6.72 -27.34
CA ASN A 253 7.23 8.17 -27.24
C ASN A 253 7.21 8.65 -25.79
N SER A 254 8.38 8.75 -25.16
CA SER A 254 8.52 9.28 -23.80
C SER A 254 8.16 10.78 -23.70
N LYS A 255 8.23 11.53 -24.81
CA LYS A 255 7.79 12.93 -24.86
C LYS A 255 6.29 13.06 -24.61
N ALA A 256 5.49 12.03 -24.89
CA ALA A 256 4.05 12.00 -24.62
C ALA A 256 3.67 11.56 -23.19
N ASN A 257 4.66 11.30 -22.32
CA ASN A 257 4.39 11.03 -20.90
C ASN A 257 3.81 12.27 -20.22
N THR A 258 2.77 12.06 -19.41
CA THR A 258 2.22 13.09 -18.53
C THR A 258 2.41 12.72 -17.08
N TYR A 259 2.57 13.74 -16.24
CA TYR A 259 2.69 13.57 -14.80
C TYR A 259 2.26 14.83 -14.07
N ALA A 260 1.88 14.64 -12.81
CA ALA A 260 1.91 15.71 -11.82
C ALA A 260 2.55 15.19 -10.54
N HIS A 261 3.23 16.07 -9.84
CA HIS A 261 3.86 15.79 -8.56
C HIS A 261 3.73 17.01 -7.64
N VAL A 262 3.35 16.75 -6.40
CA VAL A 262 3.33 17.73 -5.32
C VAL A 262 4.14 17.20 -4.15
N ARG A 263 4.98 18.07 -3.60
CA ARG A 263 5.82 17.79 -2.43
C ARG A 263 5.62 18.86 -1.38
N PHE A 264 5.42 18.42 -0.14
CA PHE A 264 5.43 19.26 1.05
C PHE A 264 6.68 18.98 1.86
N GLN A 265 7.36 20.04 2.28
CA GLN A 265 8.41 20.02 3.29
C GLN A 265 7.95 20.93 4.44
N ILE A 266 7.50 20.32 5.53
CA ILE A 266 6.94 21.01 6.68
C ILE A 266 8.03 21.06 7.77
N PRO A 267 8.68 22.20 8.00
CA PRO A 267 9.66 22.32 9.07
C PRO A 267 8.97 22.28 10.45
N VAL A 268 9.75 22.11 11.53
CA VAL A 268 9.21 22.22 12.89
C VAL A 268 8.80 23.66 13.22
N LYS A 269 9.52 24.64 12.65
CA LYS A 269 9.24 26.08 12.77
C LYS A 269 9.32 26.73 11.40
N GLY A 270 8.42 27.68 11.14
CA GLY A 270 8.33 28.39 9.86
C GLY A 270 7.35 27.76 8.87
N ASP A 271 7.28 28.35 7.68
CA ASP A 271 6.27 28.00 6.69
C ASP A 271 6.62 26.71 5.91
N PRO A 272 5.61 25.90 5.55
CA PRO A 272 5.80 24.77 4.66
C PRO A 272 6.35 25.20 3.29
N LYS A 273 7.41 24.53 2.81
CA LYS A 273 7.85 24.64 1.41
C LYS A 273 7.07 23.65 0.56
N ILE A 274 6.32 24.18 -0.42
CA ILE A 274 5.46 23.38 -1.30
C ILE A 274 5.99 23.47 -2.73
N THR A 275 6.28 22.34 -3.35
CA THR A 275 6.75 22.26 -4.73
C THR A 275 5.75 21.51 -5.58
N VAL A 276 5.26 22.16 -6.63
CA VAL A 276 4.30 21.61 -7.59
C VAL A 276 4.94 21.59 -8.98
N SER A 277 4.98 20.43 -9.62
CA SER A 277 5.44 20.25 -11.00
C SER A 277 4.47 19.38 -11.78
N ALA A 278 4.22 19.72 -13.04
CA ALA A 278 3.41 18.91 -13.93
C ALA A 278 3.89 19.03 -15.38
N LYS A 279 3.73 17.93 -16.12
CA LYS A 279 3.79 17.92 -17.57
C LYS A 279 2.46 17.39 -18.07
N LEU A 280 1.68 18.28 -18.67
CA LEU A 280 0.33 18.01 -19.13
C LEU A 280 0.34 17.97 -20.66
N LYS A 281 -0.66 17.32 -21.24
CA LYS A 281 -0.88 17.34 -22.69
C LYS A 281 -1.57 18.63 -23.09
#